data_AF-A0A924P5Y2-F1
#
_entry.id   AF-A0A924P5Y2-F1
#
_cell.length_a   1.000
_cell.length_b   1.000
_cell.length_c   1.000
_cell.angle_alpha   90.00
_cell.angle_beta   90.00
_cell.angle_gamma   90.00
#
_symmetry.space_group_name_H-M   'P 1'
#
loop_
_entity.id
_entity.type
_entity.pdbx_description
1 polymer ?
#
loop_
_entity_poly.entity_id
_entity_poly.type
_entity_poly.pdbx_seq_one_letter_code
_entity_poly.pdbx_strand_id
1 'polypeptide(L)'
;MELQRAEDLEKLKDKRSVDGAPDLVVEILSPGNTITETKYKFDLYEENGVLEYWVVYPEYKQIYVYLLNDKEQYGRPVIYEAEDKISSVVLKGLKIKMSDIFKL
;
A
#
# COMPACT_ATOMS: atom_id res chain seq x y z
N MET A 1 -20.15 -6.65 -7.11
CA MET A 1 -20.20 -7.96 -6.43
C MET A 1 -19.17 -7.86 -5.32
N GLU A 2 -19.61 -7.80 -4.07
CA GLU A 2 -18.66 -7.88 -2.94
C GLU A 2 -18.08 -9.29 -2.94
N LEU A 3 -16.84 -9.42 -3.41
CA LEU A 3 -16.05 -10.62 -3.15
C LEU A 3 -15.99 -10.77 -1.63
N GLN A 4 -16.47 -11.90 -1.14
CA GLN A 4 -16.48 -12.27 0.27
C GLN A 4 -15.02 -12.24 0.77
N ARG A 5 -14.61 -11.14 1.41
CA ARG A 5 -13.30 -11.04 2.05
C ARG A 5 -13.28 -12.06 3.19
N ALA A 6 -12.44 -13.09 3.04
CA ALA A 6 -12.16 -14.02 4.13
C ALA A 6 -11.51 -13.28 5.31
N GLU A 7 -11.66 -13.81 6.53
CA GLU A 7 -10.93 -13.29 7.68
C GLU A 7 -9.42 -13.42 7.44
N ASP A 8 -8.61 -12.46 7.91
CA ASP A 8 -7.19 -12.37 7.56
C ASP A 8 -6.38 -13.63 7.90
N LEU A 9 -6.79 -14.37 8.94
CA LEU A 9 -6.15 -15.63 9.34
C LEU A 9 -6.41 -16.76 8.33
N GLU A 10 -7.56 -16.76 7.67
CA GLU A 10 -7.90 -17.78 6.66
C GLU A 10 -7.15 -17.58 5.35
N LYS A 11 -6.68 -16.35 5.09
CA LYS A 11 -5.81 -16.05 3.94
C LYS A 11 -4.41 -16.62 4.13
N LEU A 12 -3.97 -16.99 5.34
CA LEU A 12 -2.65 -17.57 5.55
C LEU A 12 -2.63 -19.05 5.15
N LYS A 13 -1.95 -19.39 4.06
CA LYS A 13 -1.73 -20.79 3.65
C LYS A 13 -0.68 -21.46 4.54
N ASP A 14 0.40 -20.74 4.81
CA ASP A 14 1.43 -21.12 5.76
C ASP A 14 2.14 -19.86 6.28
N LYS A 15 3.21 -20.03 7.07
CA LYS A 15 3.98 -18.89 7.62
C LYS A 15 4.63 -17.98 6.56
N ARG A 16 4.70 -18.40 5.30
CA ARG A 16 5.39 -17.73 4.20
C ARG A 16 4.49 -17.39 3.03
N SER A 17 3.21 -17.79 3.04
CA SER A 17 2.33 -17.61 1.89
C SER A 17 0.92 -17.20 2.29
N VAL A 18 0.35 -16.30 1.49
CA VAL A 18 -1.00 -15.74 1.64
C VAL A 18 -1.79 -16.09 0.38
N ASP A 19 -3.06 -16.46 0.54
CA ASP A 19 -4.02 -16.60 -0.55
C ASP A 19 -4.77 -15.30 -0.80
N GLY A 20 -4.86 -14.93 -2.07
CA GLY A 20 -5.49 -13.68 -2.50
C GLY A 20 -4.68 -12.43 -2.18
N ALA A 21 -5.24 -11.28 -2.58
CA ALA A 21 -4.63 -9.99 -2.33
C ALA A 21 -4.86 -9.52 -0.88
N PRO A 22 -3.83 -8.97 -0.23
CA PRO A 22 -4.02 -8.25 1.03
C PRO A 22 -4.78 -6.94 0.79
N ASP A 23 -5.46 -6.44 1.82
CA ASP A 23 -6.18 -5.18 1.73
C ASP A 23 -5.25 -3.96 1.73
N LEU A 24 -4.08 -4.07 2.37
CA LEU A 24 -3.00 -3.07 2.38
C LEU A 24 -1.67 -3.68 1.97
N VAL A 25 -0.95 -3.03 1.06
CA VAL A 25 0.47 -3.29 0.79
C VAL A 25 1.28 -2.02 1.07
N VAL A 26 2.42 -2.16 1.75
CA VAL A 26 3.39 -1.08 1.95
C VAL A 26 4.73 -1.52 1.36
N GLU A 27 5.15 -0.86 0.28
CA GLU A 27 6.43 -1.09 -0.40
C GLU A 27 7.41 0.01 -0.01
N ILE A 28 8.57 -0.39 0.52
CA ILE A 28 9.65 0.54 0.90
C ILE A 28 10.74 0.45 -0.16
N LEU A 29 10.88 1.51 -0.95
CA LEU A 29 11.87 1.52 -2.03
C LEU A 29 13.28 1.58 -1.47
N SER A 30 14.15 0.73 -2.02
CA SER A 30 15.57 0.73 -1.75
C SER A 30 16.32 1.60 -2.78
N PRO A 31 17.52 2.10 -2.44
CA PRO A 31 18.37 2.77 -3.42
C PRO A 31 18.63 1.84 -4.61
N GLY A 32 18.25 2.28 -5.81
CA GLY A 32 18.44 1.51 -7.05
C GLY A 32 17.20 0.76 -7.57
N ASN A 33 16.04 0.85 -6.90
CA ASN A 33 14.80 0.36 -7.51
C ASN A 33 14.56 1.03 -8.86
N THR A 34 14.26 0.21 -9.86
CA THR A 34 13.99 0.72 -11.21
C THR A 34 12.53 1.17 -11.34
N ILE A 35 12.30 2.10 -12.27
CA ILE A 35 10.94 2.49 -12.68
C ILE A 35 10.16 1.26 -13.17
N THR A 36 10.83 0.35 -13.88
CA THR A 36 10.24 -0.88 -14.41
C THR A 36 9.72 -1.79 -13.30
N GLU A 37 10.52 -2.06 -12.26
CA GLU A 37 10.10 -2.91 -11.13
C GLU A 37 8.96 -2.27 -10.35
N THR A 38 9.05 -0.96 -10.10
CA THR A 38 8.03 -0.22 -9.36
C THR A 38 6.70 -0.23 -10.12
N LYS A 39 6.75 -0.05 -11.45
CA LYS A 39 5.58 -0.13 -12.31
C LYS A 39 5.00 -1.54 -12.35
N TYR A 40 5.83 -2.57 -12.48
CA TYR A 40 5.37 -3.95 -12.48
C TYR A 40 4.61 -4.29 -11.18
N LYS A 41 5.11 -3.88 -10.02
CA LYS A 41 4.42 -4.08 -8.75
C LYS A 41 3.10 -3.31 -8.67
N PHE A 42 3.10 -2.06 -9.14
CA PHE A 42 1.89 -1.25 -9.22
C PHE A 42 0.79 -1.94 -10.04
N ASP A 43 1.11 -2.34 -11.27
CA ASP A 43 0.18 -3.01 -12.17
C ASP A 43 -0.30 -4.34 -11.55
N LEU A 44 0.61 -5.13 -10.97
CA LEU A 44 0.29 -6.40 -10.30
C LEU A 44 -0.70 -6.21 -9.14
N TYR A 45 -0.49 -5.21 -8.28
CA TYR A 45 -1.37 -4.98 -7.12
C TYR A 45 -2.73 -4.42 -7.53
N GLU A 46 -2.78 -3.56 -8.55
CA GLU A 46 -4.02 -3.07 -9.14
C GLU A 46 -4.85 -4.25 -9.70
N GLU A 47 -4.24 -5.06 -10.57
CA GLU A 47 -4.89 -6.21 -11.22
C GLU A 47 -5.41 -7.25 -10.22
N ASN A 48 -4.77 -7.39 -9.06
CA ASN A 48 -5.18 -8.33 -8.01
C ASN A 48 -6.10 -7.70 -6.95
N GLY A 49 -6.45 -6.42 -7.08
CA GLY A 49 -7.45 -5.77 -6.24
C GLY A 49 -6.97 -5.40 -4.83
N VAL A 50 -5.68 -5.13 -4.64
CA VAL A 50 -5.16 -4.54 -3.39
C VAL A 50 -5.80 -3.17 -3.22
N LEU A 51 -6.53 -2.96 -2.12
CA LEU A 51 -7.35 -1.76 -1.95
C LEU A 51 -6.55 -0.50 -1.66
N GLU A 52 -5.50 -0.65 -0.86
CA GLU A 52 -4.65 0.44 -0.42
C GLU A 52 -3.20 0.05 -0.65
N TYR A 53 -2.49 0.83 -1.46
CA TYR A 53 -1.09 0.57 -1.80
C TYR A 53 -0.22 1.78 -1.47
N TRP A 54 0.74 1.60 -0.58
CA TRP A 54 1.65 2.65 -0.13
C TRP A 54 3.02 2.41 -0.74
N VAL A 55 3.54 3.42 -1.42
CA VAL A 55 4.93 3.45 -1.90
C VAL A 55 5.70 4.47 -1.08
N VAL A 56 6.63 3.97 -0.28
CA VAL A 56 7.50 4.79 0.55
C VAL A 56 8.75 5.13 -0.26
N TYR A 57 9.03 6.43 -0.37
CA TYR A 57 10.23 6.98 -0.99
C TYR A 57 11.14 7.54 0.12
N PRO A 58 12.09 6.76 0.66
CA PRO A 58 12.90 7.20 1.80
C PRO A 58 13.80 8.39 1.49
N GLU A 59 14.35 8.45 0.27
CA GLU A 59 15.21 9.54 -0.18
C GLU A 59 14.49 10.90 -0.16
N TYR A 60 13.21 10.90 -0.52
CA TYR A 60 12.37 12.11 -0.56
C TYR A 60 11.56 12.31 0.72
N LYS A 61 11.60 11.37 1.67
CA LYS A 61 10.77 11.35 2.89
C LYS A 61 9.28 11.50 2.58
N GLN A 62 8.83 10.82 1.52
CA GLN A 62 7.46 10.88 1.00
C GLN A 62 6.82 9.50 1.02
N ILE A 63 5.50 9.47 1.18
CA ILE A 63 4.69 8.26 1.02
C ILE A 63 3.55 8.56 0.04
N TYR A 64 3.44 7.74 -0.99
CA TYR A 64 2.43 7.84 -2.02
C TYR A 64 1.38 6.77 -1.73
N VAL A 65 0.14 7.18 -1.48
CA VAL A 65 -0.97 6.29 -1.16
C VAL A 65 -1.93 6.21 -2.33
N TYR A 66 -2.04 5.03 -2.92
CA TYR A 66 -2.99 4.71 -3.98
C TYR A 66 -4.18 3.95 -3.40
N LEU A 67 -5.37 4.31 -3.86
CA LEU A 67 -6.63 3.66 -3.48
C LEU A 67 -7.30 3.06 -4.71
N LEU A 68 -7.69 1.80 -4.61
CA LEU A 68 -8.47 1.12 -5.63
C LEU A 68 -9.89 1.68 -5.62
N ASN A 69 -10.37 2.13 -6.78
CA ASN A 69 -11.71 2.68 -6.93
C ASN A 69 -12.72 1.62 -7.39
N ASP A 70 -14.00 2.01 -7.52
CA ASP A 70 -15.10 1.13 -7.94
C ASP A 70 -14.94 0.55 -9.37
N LYS A 71 -13.99 1.05 -10.15
CA LYS A 71 -13.61 0.52 -11.47
C LYS A 71 -12.38 -0.39 -11.42
N GLU A 72 -11.96 -0.80 -10.23
CA GLU A 72 -10.81 -1.69 -10.00
C GLU A 72 -9.50 -1.09 -10.54
N GLN A 73 -9.35 0.23 -10.39
CA GLN A 73 -8.17 0.97 -10.84
C GLN A 73 -7.66 1.88 -9.73
N TYR A 74 -6.35 2.07 -9.66
CA TYR A 74 -5.74 3.10 -8.83
C TYR A 74 -5.95 4.48 -9.44
N GLY A 75 -6.36 5.41 -8.58
CA GLY A 75 -6.40 6.82 -8.92
C GLY A 75 -5.01 7.48 -8.84
N ARG A 76 -5.00 8.81 -8.94
CA ARG A 76 -3.81 9.59 -8.55
C ARG A 76 -3.52 9.36 -7.06
N PRO A 77 -2.25 9.24 -6.67
CA PRO A 77 -1.91 9.03 -5.27
C PRO A 77 -2.17 10.30 -4.46
N VAL A 78 -2.50 10.10 -3.19
CA VAL A 78 -2.28 11.15 -2.18
C VAL A 78 -0.83 11.06 -1.74
N ILE A 79 -0.12 12.18 -1.79
CA ILE A 79 1.28 12.26 -1.37
C ILE A 79 1.30 12.87 0.03
N TYR A 80 1.97 12.19 0.96
CA TYR A 80 2.18 12.64 2.32
C TYR A 80 3.66 12.96 2.54
N GLU A 81 3.94 14.08 3.21
CA GLU A 81 5.29 14.57 3.48
C GLU A 81 5.37 15.39 4.78
N ALA A 82 6.59 15.75 5.20
CA ALA A 82 6.86 16.63 6.33
C ALA A 82 6.09 16.27 7.63
N GLU A 83 5.11 17.09 8.03
CA GLU A 83 4.33 16.98 9.27
C GLU A 83 2.96 16.30 9.07
N ASP A 84 2.72 15.76 7.87
CA ASP A 84 1.45 15.15 7.55
C ASP A 84 1.14 13.93 8.42
N LYS A 85 -0.16 13.60 8.48
CA LYS A 85 -0.67 12.41 9.16
C LYS A 85 -1.38 11.52 8.17
N ILE A 86 -0.82 10.33 7.95
CA ILE A 86 -1.44 9.29 7.13
C ILE A 86 -2.52 8.61 7.97
N SER A 87 -3.69 8.39 7.36
CA SER A 87 -4.75 7.53 7.91
C SER A 87 -5.07 6.46 6.88
N SER A 88 -5.06 5.19 7.30
CA SER A 88 -5.45 4.09 6.41
C SER A 88 -6.96 4.01 6.29
N VAL A 89 -7.45 3.70 5.09
CA VAL A 89 -8.88 3.48 4.85
C VAL A 89 -9.29 2.03 5.15
N VAL A 90 -8.35 1.08 5.03
CA VAL A 90 -8.61 -0.35 5.29
C VAL A 90 -8.28 -0.76 6.73
N LEU A 91 -7.20 -0.23 7.31
CA LEU A 91 -6.84 -0.44 8.72
C LEU A 91 -7.44 0.66 9.60
N LYS A 92 -8.72 0.49 9.94
CA LYS A 92 -9.48 1.46 10.75
C LYS A 92 -8.74 1.80 12.05
N GLY A 93 -8.51 3.09 12.28
CA GLY A 93 -7.86 3.60 13.48
C GLY A 93 -6.34 3.76 13.36
N LEU A 94 -5.71 3.22 12.31
CA LEU A 94 -4.31 3.48 12.04
C LEU A 94 -4.10 4.94 11.63
N LYS A 95 -3.30 5.66 12.41
CA LYS A 95 -2.87 7.03 12.14
C LYS A 95 -1.38 7.15 12.42
N ILE A 96 -0.62 7.60 11.43
CA ILE A 96 0.84 7.68 11.54
C ILE A 96 1.27 9.09 11.16
N LYS A 97 2.09 9.73 12.00
CA LYS A 97 2.75 11.00 11.63
C LYS A 97 3.98 10.69 10.80
N MET A 98 4.21 11.48 9.74
CA MET A 98 5.41 11.36 8.92
C MET A 98 6.70 11.54 9.73
N SER A 99 6.68 12.40 10.76
CA SER A 99 7.78 12.61 11.71
C SER A 99 8.16 11.34 12.51
N ASP A 100 7.23 10.40 12.70
CA ASP A 100 7.50 9.16 13.45
C ASP A 100 8.21 8.11 12.57
N ILE A 101 8.02 8.20 11.24
CA ILE A 101 8.63 7.32 10.23
C ILE A 101 10.03 7.83 9.87
N PHE A 102 10.16 9.11 9.54
CA PHE A 102 11.41 9.73 9.07
C PHE A 102 12.05 10.58 10.17
N LYS A 103 12.55 9.90 11.21
CA LYS A 103 13.27 10.56 12.30
C LYS A 103 14.59 11.16 11.79
N LEU A 104 14.87 12.38 12.23
CA LEU A 104 16.16 13.06 12.02
C LEU A 104 17.25 12.44 12.89
#